data_AF-A0A7W6H839-F1
#
_entry.id   AF-A0A7W6H839-F1
#
_cell.length_a   1.000
_cell.length_b   1.000
_cell.length_c   1.000
_cell.angle_alpha   90.00
_cell.angle_beta   90.00
_cell.angle_gamma   90.00
#
_symmetry.space_group_name_H-M   'P 1'
#
loop_
_entity.id
_entity.type
_entity.pdbx_description
1 polymer ?
#
loop_
_entity_poly.entity_id
_entity_poly.type
_entity_poly.pdbx_seq_one_letter_code
_entity_poly.pdbx_strand_id
1 'polypeptide(L)'
;MGASIEVADILRVAGPAFRTSRAGHLSLAELKVMSAIEACRTAALGGHVEGCDDCGHLRIAYNSCRNRHCPRCQGAAARDWLTERQADLLPVGYFHVVFTLPAEIGAVAFQNKAAVYDLLFRASTQTMTTIAADPRHLGARIGLTAVLHTWGSAMTHHPHVHMIVPGGGLSPDGTRWIASRLDFLLPVRVLGALFRRLFLEGLVALHAGGKLAFHGTLAHLADPRAFARHLAPVRAKRWVVYAKPPFAGPQAVLAYLSRYTHRVAISSRRITAFDGRAVTAH
;
A
#
# COMPACT_ATOMS: atom_id res chain seq x y z
N MET A 1 8.40 7.50 30.11
CA MET A 1 7.63 7.44 28.84
C MET A 1 6.37 6.65 29.11
N GLY A 2 5.20 7.28 29.19
CA GLY A 2 3.94 6.57 29.44
C GLY A 2 3.71 5.49 28.39
N ALA A 3 3.17 4.34 28.79
CA ALA A 3 2.89 3.25 27.87
C ALA A 3 1.94 3.77 26.78
N SER A 4 2.46 3.88 25.55
CA SER A 4 1.63 4.25 24.41
C SER A 4 0.58 3.16 24.20
N ILE A 5 -0.68 3.54 24.06
CA ILE A 5 -1.77 2.61 23.76
C ILE A 5 -1.48 1.92 22.43
N GLU A 6 -1.61 0.59 22.40
CA GLU A 6 -1.37 -0.19 21.20
C GLU A 6 -2.64 -0.88 20.70
N VAL A 7 -2.60 -1.29 19.42
CA VAL A 7 -3.67 -2.09 18.81
C VAL A 7 -3.93 -3.37 19.60
N ALA A 8 -2.90 -3.97 20.20
CA ALA A 8 -3.06 -5.16 21.04
C ALA A 8 -3.93 -4.88 22.28
N ASP A 9 -3.79 -3.72 22.91
CA ASP A 9 -4.56 -3.36 24.10
C ASP A 9 -6.05 -3.16 23.73
N ILE A 10 -6.31 -2.50 22.61
CA ILE A 10 -7.67 -2.33 22.06
C ILE A 10 -8.29 -3.69 21.73
N LEU A 11 -7.55 -4.59 21.10
CA LEU A 11 -8.05 -5.93 20.76
C LEU A 11 -8.32 -6.79 22.01
N ARG A 12 -7.49 -6.68 23.06
CA ARG A 12 -7.75 -7.41 24.31
C ARG A 12 -9.03 -6.93 25.01
N VAL A 13 -9.30 -5.62 24.98
CA VAL A 13 -10.49 -5.03 25.63
C VAL A 13 -11.75 -5.19 24.77
N ALA A 14 -11.71 -4.76 23.51
CA ALA A 14 -12.89 -4.69 22.64
C ALA A 14 -13.02 -5.87 21.66
N GLY A 15 -11.95 -6.63 21.44
CA GLY A 15 -11.91 -7.73 20.48
C GLY A 15 -12.92 -8.85 20.74
N PRO A 16 -13.17 -9.29 21.99
CA PRO A 16 -14.21 -10.28 22.27
C PRO A 16 -15.61 -9.84 21.80
N ALA A 17 -16.06 -8.65 22.19
CA ALA A 17 -17.36 -8.10 21.79
C ALA A 17 -17.44 -7.87 20.26
N PHE A 18 -16.35 -7.41 19.64
CA PHE A 18 -16.27 -7.26 18.19
C PHE A 18 -16.41 -8.60 17.46
N ARG A 19 -15.73 -9.66 17.92
CA ARG A 19 -15.85 -11.01 17.34
C ARG A 19 -17.28 -11.55 17.46
N THR A 20 -17.93 -11.38 18.60
CA THR A 20 -19.33 -11.81 18.79
C THR A 20 -20.28 -11.06 17.87
N SER A 21 -20.20 -9.73 17.81
CA SER A 21 -21.06 -8.91 16.95
C SER A 21 -20.81 -9.10 15.44
N ARG A 22 -19.66 -9.67 15.06
CA ARG A 22 -19.29 -9.97 13.67
C ARG A 22 -19.19 -11.47 13.39
N ALA A 23 -19.82 -12.32 14.20
CA ALA A 23 -19.84 -13.76 13.99
C ALA A 23 -20.35 -14.09 12.57
N GLY A 24 -19.66 -14.97 11.86
CA GLY A 24 -19.96 -15.31 10.45
C GLY A 24 -19.50 -14.28 9.40
N HIS A 25 -19.02 -13.11 9.82
CA HIS A 25 -18.53 -12.05 8.93
C HIS A 25 -17.02 -11.83 8.99
N LEU A 26 -16.32 -12.49 9.92
CA LEU A 26 -14.86 -12.49 10.00
C LEU A 26 -14.30 -13.78 9.40
N SER A 27 -13.34 -13.64 8.49
CA SER A 27 -12.60 -14.77 7.97
C SER A 27 -11.69 -15.39 9.04
N LEU A 28 -11.35 -16.67 8.88
CA LEU A 28 -10.36 -17.34 9.73
C LEU A 28 -9.01 -16.60 9.73
N ALA A 29 -8.63 -16.01 8.60
CA ALA A 29 -7.40 -15.22 8.48
C ALA A 29 -7.44 -13.97 9.39
N GLU A 30 -8.55 -13.24 9.39
CA GLU A 30 -8.73 -12.07 10.26
C GLU A 30 -8.72 -12.46 11.74
N LEU A 31 -9.40 -13.55 12.11
CA LEU A 31 -9.39 -14.06 13.48
C LEU A 31 -7.98 -14.44 13.94
N LYS A 32 -7.22 -15.16 13.11
CA LYS A 32 -5.81 -15.50 13.40
C LYS A 32 -4.93 -14.26 13.55
N VAL A 33 -5.15 -13.22 12.75
CA VAL A 33 -4.44 -11.94 12.86
C VAL A 33 -4.76 -11.27 14.20
N MET A 34 -6.03 -11.22 14.60
CA MET A 34 -6.41 -10.64 15.90
C MET A 34 -5.72 -11.36 17.06
N SER A 35 -5.80 -12.69 17.11
CA SER A 35 -5.16 -13.49 18.16
C SER A 35 -3.63 -13.33 18.17
N ALA A 36 -2.99 -13.28 17.00
CA ALA A 36 -1.55 -13.05 16.91
C ALA A 36 -1.15 -11.68 17.49
N ILE A 37 -1.94 -10.63 17.21
CA ILE A 37 -1.67 -9.28 17.73
C ILE A 37 -1.87 -9.23 19.25
N GLU A 38 -2.93 -9.86 19.77
CA GLU A 38 -3.23 -9.93 21.22
C GLU A 38 -2.11 -10.64 22.00
N ALA A 39 -1.59 -11.76 21.48
CA ALA A 39 -0.52 -12.54 22.11
C ALA A 39 0.88 -11.90 21.94
N CYS A 40 1.05 -11.00 20.97
CA CYS A 40 2.36 -10.43 20.63
C CYS A 40 3.00 -9.68 21.80
N ARG A 41 4.27 -9.99 22.10
CA ARG A 41 5.05 -9.41 23.20
C ARG A 41 4.43 -9.67 24.58
N THR A 42 3.89 -10.87 24.78
CA THR A 42 3.40 -11.35 26.07
C THR A 42 4.07 -12.67 26.44
N ALA A 43 3.96 -13.07 27.70
CA ALA A 43 4.46 -14.37 28.18
C ALA A 43 3.88 -15.57 27.43
N ALA A 44 2.71 -15.42 26.79
CA ALA A 44 2.09 -16.48 25.99
C ALA A 44 2.94 -16.94 24.79
N LEU A 45 3.89 -16.12 24.33
CA LEU A 45 4.83 -16.46 23.26
C LEU A 45 6.24 -16.81 23.79
N GLY A 46 6.40 -16.93 25.11
CA GLY A 46 7.71 -17.01 25.75
C GLY A 46 8.51 -15.72 25.64
N GLY A 47 9.73 -15.75 26.16
CA GLY A 47 10.65 -14.62 26.12
C GLY A 47 12.02 -15.00 26.64
N HIS A 48 12.89 -14.00 26.74
CA HIS A 48 14.23 -14.12 27.27
C HIS A 48 14.48 -13.03 28.31
N VAL A 49 15.43 -13.29 29.19
CA VAL A 49 15.92 -12.29 30.16
C VAL A 49 17.22 -11.73 29.62
N GLU A 50 17.29 -10.43 29.49
CA GLU A 50 18.49 -9.70 29.13
C GLU A 50 19.07 -9.09 30.41
N GLY A 51 20.36 -9.28 30.64
CA GLY A 51 21.08 -8.67 31.76
C GLY A 51 22.14 -7.71 31.25
N CYS A 52 22.30 -6.57 31.93
CA CYS A 52 23.44 -5.69 31.74
C CYS A 52 24.57 -6.09 32.68
N ASP A 53 25.71 -6.47 32.13
CA ASP A 53 26.87 -6.92 32.91
C ASP A 53 27.52 -5.79 33.73
N ASP A 54 27.28 -4.52 33.35
CA ASP A 54 27.87 -3.35 34.04
C ASP A 54 27.07 -2.90 35.26
N CYS A 55 25.72 -2.92 35.19
CA CYS A 55 24.85 -2.37 36.24
C CYS A 55 23.89 -3.39 36.85
N GLY A 56 23.90 -4.64 36.39
CA GLY A 56 23.03 -5.71 36.87
C GLY A 56 21.54 -5.54 36.50
N HIS A 57 21.19 -4.56 35.67
CA HIS A 57 19.81 -4.34 35.26
C HIS A 57 19.30 -5.53 34.43
N LEU A 58 18.18 -6.12 34.86
CA LEU A 58 17.50 -7.21 34.17
C LEU A 58 16.25 -6.70 33.45
N ARG A 59 16.07 -7.14 32.20
CA ARG A 59 14.89 -6.86 31.38
C ARG A 59 14.31 -8.15 30.82
N ILE A 60 13.01 -8.37 31.05
CA ILE A 60 12.27 -9.44 30.36
C ILE A 60 11.84 -8.93 28.99
N ALA A 61 12.22 -9.65 27.95
CA ALA A 61 11.85 -9.37 26.57
C ALA A 61 11.01 -10.51 26.00
N TYR A 62 9.72 -10.27 25.76
CA TYR A 62 8.82 -11.26 25.20
C TYR A 62 8.95 -11.39 23.67
N ASN A 63 8.70 -12.60 23.17
CA ASN A 63 8.78 -12.91 21.75
C ASN A 63 7.69 -12.21 20.92
N SER A 64 8.03 -11.96 19.65
CA SER A 64 7.12 -11.34 18.67
C SER A 64 6.23 -12.38 18.00
N CYS A 65 4.98 -12.06 17.67
CA CYS A 65 4.11 -12.97 16.91
C CYS A 65 4.53 -13.16 15.44
N ARG A 66 5.46 -12.33 14.92
CA ARG A 66 5.95 -12.32 13.53
C ARG A 66 4.89 -12.14 12.44
N ASN A 67 3.62 -11.96 12.80
CA ASN A 67 2.56 -11.75 11.83
C ASN A 67 2.78 -10.42 11.07
N ARG A 68 2.65 -10.45 9.73
CA ARG A 68 2.79 -9.28 8.85
C ARG A 68 1.82 -8.15 9.17
N HIS A 69 0.70 -8.47 9.81
CA HIS A 69 -0.32 -7.49 10.20
C HIS A 69 -0.07 -6.86 11.57
N CYS A 70 0.93 -7.32 12.33
CA CYS A 70 1.21 -6.78 13.65
C CYS A 70 1.98 -5.46 13.56
N PRO A 71 1.47 -4.35 14.12
CA PRO A 71 2.15 -3.04 14.10
C PRO A 71 3.53 -3.03 14.78
N ARG A 72 3.84 -4.02 15.62
CA ARG A 72 5.11 -4.14 16.34
C ARG A 72 6.18 -4.96 15.64
N CYS A 73 5.80 -6.00 14.89
CA CYS A 73 6.77 -7.03 14.48
C CYS A 73 7.61 -6.63 13.27
N GLN A 74 7.08 -5.75 12.42
CA GLN A 74 7.58 -5.56 11.06
C GLN A 74 8.69 -4.49 10.93
N GLY A 75 9.17 -3.96 12.06
CA GLY A 75 10.15 -2.87 12.05
C GLY A 75 11.51 -3.26 11.48
N ALA A 76 11.99 -4.48 11.75
CA ALA A 76 13.27 -4.97 11.22
C ALA A 76 13.20 -5.18 9.70
N ALA A 77 12.24 -5.99 9.24
CA ALA A 77 12.01 -6.23 7.82
C ALA A 77 11.82 -4.93 7.01
N ALA A 78 11.13 -3.93 7.58
CA ALA A 78 10.98 -2.62 6.93
C ALA A 78 12.32 -1.88 6.76
N ARG A 79 13.24 -1.99 7.72
CA ARG A 79 14.58 -1.38 7.65
C ARG A 79 15.47 -2.13 6.69
N ASP A 80 15.46 -3.46 6.72
CA ASP A 80 16.27 -4.29 5.82
C ASP A 80 15.87 -4.01 4.36
N TRP A 81 14.56 -4.02 4.09
CA TRP A 81 14.03 -3.63 2.78
C TRP A 81 14.42 -2.21 2.38
N LEU A 82 14.40 -1.25 3.32
CA LEU A 82 14.80 0.13 3.05
C LEU A 82 16.27 0.20 2.64
N THR A 83 17.16 -0.44 3.39
CA THR A 83 18.60 -0.49 3.11
C THR A 83 18.87 -1.05 1.72
N GLU A 84 18.25 -2.18 1.38
CA GLU A 84 18.39 -2.79 0.06
C GLU A 84 17.90 -1.86 -1.06
N ARG A 85 16.71 -1.24 -0.92
CA ARG A 85 16.20 -0.33 -1.95
C ARG A 85 16.98 0.97 -2.05
N GLN A 86 17.62 1.41 -0.97
CA GLN A 86 18.52 2.56 -1.00
C GLN A 86 19.81 2.25 -1.76
N ALA A 87 20.31 1.01 -1.67
CA ALA A 87 21.47 0.55 -2.44
C ALA A 87 21.17 0.50 -3.96
N ASP A 88 19.91 0.29 -4.35
CA ASP A 88 19.47 0.32 -5.75
C ASP A 88 19.33 1.74 -6.35
N LEU A 89 19.54 2.80 -5.55
CA LEU A 89 19.41 4.18 -6.03
C LEU A 89 20.60 4.59 -6.92
N LEU A 90 20.27 5.16 -8.07
CA LEU A 90 21.19 5.78 -8.99
C LEU A 90 21.47 7.23 -8.56
N PRO A 91 22.65 7.80 -8.87
CA PRO A 91 22.98 9.20 -8.54
C PRO A 91 22.31 10.19 -9.51
N VAL A 92 20.98 10.16 -9.60
CA VAL A 92 20.16 11.00 -10.50
C VAL A 92 19.00 11.64 -9.73
N GLY A 93 18.33 12.62 -10.34
CA GLY A 93 17.06 13.11 -9.83
C GLY A 93 16.00 12.01 -9.80
N TYR A 94 14.96 12.16 -8.98
CA TYR A 94 13.87 11.18 -8.88
C TYR A 94 12.52 11.88 -8.89
N PHE A 95 11.47 11.10 -9.13
CA PHE A 95 10.09 11.53 -9.06
C PHE A 95 9.26 10.56 -8.23
N HIS A 96 8.39 11.12 -7.41
CA HIS A 96 7.32 10.41 -6.74
C HIS A 96 6.06 10.49 -7.59
N VAL A 97 5.64 9.35 -8.13
CA VAL A 97 4.45 9.24 -8.97
C VAL A 97 3.37 8.45 -8.25
N VAL A 98 2.12 8.88 -8.29
CA VAL A 98 1.01 8.21 -7.59
C VAL A 98 -0.16 8.00 -8.53
N PHE A 99 -0.56 6.74 -8.65
CA PHE A 99 -1.75 6.30 -9.39
C PHE A 99 -2.85 5.93 -8.39
N THR A 100 -4.00 6.60 -8.48
CA THR A 100 -5.11 6.42 -7.54
C THR A 100 -6.34 5.89 -8.25
N LEU A 101 -6.98 4.87 -7.69
CA LEU A 101 -8.27 4.40 -8.19
C LEU A 101 -9.41 5.31 -7.73
N PRO A 102 -10.39 5.64 -8.60
CA PRO A 102 -11.60 6.33 -8.19
C PRO A 102 -12.36 5.56 -7.11
N ALA A 103 -13.05 6.28 -6.22
CA ALA A 103 -13.78 5.71 -5.09
C ALA A 103 -14.82 4.66 -5.52
N GLU A 104 -15.44 4.82 -6.69
CA GLU A 104 -16.40 3.88 -7.26
C GLU A 104 -15.83 2.47 -7.53
N ILE A 105 -14.51 2.37 -7.71
CA ILE A 105 -13.79 1.11 -7.89
C ILE A 105 -13.42 0.48 -6.54
N GLY A 106 -13.40 1.27 -5.45
CA GLY A 106 -12.95 0.83 -4.12
C GLY A 106 -13.66 -0.43 -3.64
N ALA A 107 -14.99 -0.47 -3.72
CA ALA A 107 -15.77 -1.63 -3.26
C ALA A 107 -15.51 -2.89 -4.11
N VAL A 108 -15.37 -2.74 -5.44
CA VAL A 108 -14.98 -3.83 -6.35
C VAL A 108 -13.58 -4.35 -6.00
N ALA A 109 -12.63 -3.43 -5.77
CA ALA A 109 -11.26 -3.75 -5.39
C ALA A 109 -11.19 -4.44 -4.01
N PHE A 110 -12.07 -4.08 -3.07
CA PHE A 110 -12.10 -4.67 -1.75
C PHE A 110 -12.54 -6.15 -1.77
N GLN A 111 -13.52 -6.51 -2.61
CA GLN A 111 -13.92 -7.92 -2.78
C GLN A 111 -12.91 -8.70 -3.63
N ASN A 112 -12.18 -8.03 -4.54
CA ASN A 112 -11.30 -8.65 -5.54
C ASN A 112 -9.83 -8.24 -5.40
N LYS A 113 -9.33 -8.17 -4.16
CA LYS A 113 -8.02 -7.58 -3.82
C LYS A 113 -6.89 -8.09 -4.72
N ALA A 114 -6.71 -9.41 -4.85
CA ALA A 114 -5.60 -9.96 -5.62
C ALA A 114 -5.65 -9.55 -7.10
N ALA A 115 -6.78 -9.81 -7.77
CA ALA A 115 -6.94 -9.52 -9.20
C ALA A 115 -6.88 -8.00 -9.50
N VAL A 116 -7.55 -7.19 -8.69
CA VAL A 116 -7.63 -5.74 -8.93
C VAL A 116 -6.32 -5.03 -8.57
N TYR A 117 -5.60 -5.47 -7.53
CA TYR A 117 -4.30 -4.88 -7.19
C TYR A 117 -3.20 -5.31 -8.16
N ASP A 118 -3.20 -6.56 -8.64
CA ASP A 118 -2.32 -6.98 -9.74
C ASP A 118 -2.55 -6.13 -11.00
N LEU A 119 -3.81 -5.93 -11.38
CA LEU A 119 -4.17 -5.05 -12.49
C LEU A 119 -3.73 -3.60 -12.25
N LEU A 120 -3.86 -3.07 -11.02
CA LEU A 120 -3.40 -1.73 -10.67
C LEU A 120 -1.89 -1.58 -10.90
N PHE A 121 -1.08 -2.56 -10.47
CA PHE A 121 0.36 -2.57 -10.73
C PHE A 121 0.68 -2.65 -12.23
N ARG A 122 0.04 -3.55 -12.96
CA ARG A 122 0.29 -3.72 -14.41
C ARG A 122 -0.07 -2.47 -15.18
N ALA A 123 -1.28 -1.94 -14.98
CA ALA A 123 -1.77 -0.78 -15.72
C ALA A 123 -0.94 0.49 -15.42
N SER A 124 -0.55 0.71 -14.16
CA SER A 124 0.28 1.86 -13.80
C SER A 124 1.71 1.75 -14.35
N THR A 125 2.36 0.58 -14.25
CA THR A 125 3.71 0.34 -14.80
C THR A 125 3.71 0.43 -16.32
N GLN A 126 2.71 -0.16 -16.99
CA GLN A 126 2.57 -0.06 -18.45
C GLN A 126 2.34 1.38 -18.89
N THR A 127 1.53 2.15 -18.15
CA THR A 127 1.32 3.58 -18.44
C THR A 127 2.64 4.34 -18.41
N MET A 128 3.43 4.17 -17.34
CA MET A 128 4.71 4.86 -17.19
C MET A 128 5.69 4.49 -18.31
N THR A 129 5.88 3.19 -18.55
CA THR A 129 6.85 2.70 -19.56
C THR A 129 6.44 3.06 -20.99
N THR A 130 5.15 3.02 -21.32
CA THR A 130 4.65 3.39 -22.65
C THR A 130 4.87 4.88 -22.92
N ILE A 131 4.48 5.75 -21.98
CA ILE A 131 4.59 7.20 -22.17
C ILE A 131 6.06 7.66 -22.11
N ALA A 132 6.89 7.02 -21.28
CA ALA A 132 8.33 7.31 -21.24
C ALA A 132 9.05 6.93 -22.55
N ALA A 133 8.65 5.84 -23.20
CA ALA A 133 9.27 5.40 -24.44
C ALA A 133 8.94 6.29 -25.66
N ASP A 134 7.85 7.06 -25.62
CA ASP A 134 7.48 7.98 -26.71
C ASP A 134 8.52 9.12 -26.84
N PRO A 135 9.19 9.28 -28.00
CA PRO A 135 10.16 10.36 -28.23
C PRO A 135 9.58 11.77 -28.12
N ARG A 136 8.26 11.94 -28.28
CA ARG A 136 7.56 13.22 -28.04
C ARG A 136 7.46 13.57 -26.55
N HIS A 137 7.83 12.63 -25.68
CA HIS A 137 7.88 12.81 -24.23
C HIS A 137 9.32 12.68 -23.74
N LEU A 138 9.74 11.50 -23.28
CA LEU A 138 11.10 11.27 -22.79
C LEU A 138 11.96 10.51 -23.79
N GLY A 139 11.39 9.59 -24.56
CA GLY A 139 12.12 8.74 -25.50
C GLY A 139 13.09 7.75 -24.84
N ALA A 140 12.80 7.30 -23.61
CA ALA A 140 13.72 6.49 -22.81
C ALA A 140 13.06 5.28 -22.15
N ARG A 141 13.85 4.22 -21.95
CA ARG A 141 13.53 3.05 -21.13
C ARG A 141 13.80 3.36 -19.67
N ILE A 142 12.75 3.64 -18.92
CA ILE A 142 12.82 3.96 -17.49
C ILE A 142 12.78 2.70 -16.61
N GLY A 143 13.38 2.81 -15.42
CA GLY A 143 13.13 1.90 -14.29
C GLY A 143 12.12 2.51 -13.32
N LEU A 144 11.50 1.70 -12.48
CA LEU A 144 10.64 2.19 -11.39
C LEU A 144 10.55 1.16 -10.26
N THR A 145 10.32 1.63 -9.03
CA THR A 145 9.90 0.78 -7.91
C THR A 145 8.49 1.20 -7.50
N ALA A 146 7.56 0.25 -7.45
CA ALA A 146 6.14 0.48 -7.15
C ALA A 146 5.72 -0.18 -5.83
N VAL A 147 4.94 0.52 -5.03
CA VAL A 147 4.43 0.07 -3.72
C VAL A 147 2.94 0.35 -3.61
N LEU A 148 2.16 -0.68 -3.25
CA LEU A 148 0.72 -0.58 -3.06
C LEU A 148 0.38 -0.03 -1.68
N HIS A 149 -0.49 0.98 -1.66
CA HIS A 149 -1.17 1.46 -0.47
C HIS A 149 -2.67 1.22 -0.62
N THR A 150 -3.33 0.74 0.43
CA THR A 150 -4.75 0.38 0.38
C THR A 150 -5.65 1.26 1.24
N TRP A 151 -5.07 2.22 1.96
CA TRP A 151 -5.77 3.09 2.92
C TRP A 151 -5.37 4.54 2.74
N GLY A 152 -6.35 5.45 2.84
CA GLY A 152 -6.12 6.89 2.91
C GLY A 152 -5.71 7.34 4.32
N SER A 153 -5.35 8.62 4.47
CA SER A 153 -5.00 9.21 5.78
C SER A 153 -6.14 9.08 6.79
N ALA A 154 -7.39 9.22 6.33
CA ALA A 154 -8.62 9.02 7.10
C ALA A 154 -8.96 7.54 7.37
N MET A 155 -8.05 6.61 7.06
CA MET A 155 -8.24 5.15 7.22
C MET A 155 -9.43 4.57 6.47
N THR A 156 -9.84 5.23 5.38
CA THR A 156 -10.80 4.69 4.42
C THR A 156 -10.08 3.85 3.37
N HIS A 157 -10.74 2.79 2.88
CA HIS A 157 -10.19 1.97 1.81
C HIS A 157 -10.00 2.82 0.54
N HIS A 158 -8.75 2.93 0.12
CA HIS A 158 -8.33 3.83 -0.94
C HIS A 158 -7.11 3.24 -1.66
N PRO A 159 -7.30 2.28 -2.57
CA PRO A 159 -6.19 1.63 -3.26
C PRO A 159 -5.49 2.58 -4.23
N HIS A 160 -4.19 2.77 -4.02
CA HIS A 160 -3.30 3.56 -4.86
C HIS A 160 -1.89 2.96 -4.88
N VAL A 161 -1.15 3.21 -5.95
CA VAL A 161 0.25 2.79 -6.08
C VAL A 161 1.13 4.04 -6.07
N HIS A 162 2.12 4.04 -5.18
CA HIS A 162 3.22 4.97 -5.21
C HIS A 162 4.39 4.38 -6.00
N MET A 163 5.01 5.18 -6.84
CA MET A 163 6.21 4.83 -7.57
C MET A 163 7.32 5.82 -7.26
N ILE A 164 8.52 5.30 -7.13
CA ILE A 164 9.75 6.07 -7.22
C ILE A 164 10.38 5.78 -8.59
N VAL A 165 10.63 6.84 -9.34
CA VAL A 165 11.06 6.77 -10.75
C VAL A 165 12.29 7.63 -10.93
N PRO A 166 13.41 7.11 -11.47
CA PRO A 166 14.56 7.93 -11.83
C PRO A 166 14.16 9.04 -12.81
N GLY A 167 14.81 10.18 -12.73
CA GLY A 167 14.64 11.35 -13.60
C GLY A 167 15.29 11.15 -14.96
N GLY A 168 14.92 10.06 -15.64
CA GLY A 168 15.51 9.62 -16.89
C GLY A 168 15.50 8.10 -17.04
N GLY A 169 16.06 7.64 -18.15
CA GLY A 169 16.19 6.22 -18.45
C GLY A 169 17.27 5.96 -19.50
N LEU A 170 17.44 4.71 -19.89
CA LEU A 170 18.34 4.35 -20.98
C LEU A 170 17.73 4.72 -22.33
N SER A 171 18.56 5.07 -23.30
CA SER A 171 18.14 5.15 -24.69
C SER A 171 17.55 3.82 -25.19
N PRO A 172 16.73 3.81 -26.26
CA PRO A 172 16.12 2.58 -26.75
C PRO A 172 17.12 1.46 -27.10
N ASP A 173 18.32 1.83 -27.57
CA ASP A 173 19.45 0.95 -27.86
C ASP A 173 20.30 0.60 -26.62
N GLY A 174 20.02 1.20 -25.46
CA GLY A 174 20.69 0.93 -24.19
C GLY A 174 22.09 1.57 -24.04
N THR A 175 22.54 2.37 -25.00
CA THR A 175 23.93 2.85 -25.06
C THR A 175 24.20 4.09 -24.23
N ARG A 176 23.17 4.91 -23.93
CA ARG A 176 23.33 6.17 -23.20
C ARG A 176 22.17 6.47 -22.26
N TRP A 177 22.42 7.32 -21.28
CA TRP A 177 21.38 7.87 -20.42
C TRP A 177 20.65 9.05 -21.09
N ILE A 178 19.33 9.08 -20.96
CA ILE A 178 18.46 10.18 -21.35
C ILE A 178 17.84 10.75 -20.08
N ALA A 179 18.31 11.92 -19.67
CA ALA A 179 17.80 12.62 -18.49
C ALA A 179 16.46 13.30 -18.79
N SER A 180 15.56 13.31 -17.79
CA SER A 180 14.41 14.19 -17.80
C SER A 180 14.81 15.62 -17.42
N ARG A 181 13.86 16.55 -17.50
CA ARG A 181 14.02 17.86 -16.86
C ARG A 181 13.96 17.69 -15.34
N LEU A 182 14.52 18.66 -14.60
CA LEU A 182 14.65 18.59 -13.14
C LEU A 182 13.29 18.53 -12.41
N ASP A 183 12.30 19.28 -12.90
CA ASP A 183 10.98 19.46 -12.31
C ASP A 183 9.87 18.73 -13.08
N PHE A 184 10.22 18.06 -14.18
CA PHE A 184 9.26 17.45 -15.08
C PHE A 184 9.74 16.10 -15.62
N LEU A 185 8.97 15.05 -15.32
CA LEU A 185 9.20 13.70 -15.83
C LEU A 185 8.33 13.40 -17.06
N LEU A 186 7.01 13.35 -16.88
CA LEU A 186 6.03 13.01 -17.92
C LEU A 186 4.73 13.79 -17.70
N PRO A 187 3.95 14.06 -18.76
CA PRO A 187 2.71 14.82 -18.65
C PRO A 187 1.58 14.03 -17.94
N VAL A 188 1.24 14.42 -16.71
CA VAL A 188 0.26 13.71 -15.86
C VAL A 188 -1.14 13.56 -16.48
N ARG A 189 -1.55 14.46 -17.38
CA ARG A 189 -2.84 14.35 -18.09
C ARG A 189 -2.84 13.16 -19.05
N VAL A 190 -1.73 12.93 -19.75
CA VAL A 190 -1.54 11.81 -20.68
C VAL A 190 -1.45 10.51 -19.89
N LEU A 191 -0.70 10.50 -18.79
CA LEU A 191 -0.63 9.35 -17.87
C LEU A 191 -2.02 8.97 -17.36
N GLY A 192 -2.79 9.94 -16.86
CA GLY A 192 -4.15 9.70 -16.36
C GLY A 192 -5.10 9.15 -17.42
N ALA A 193 -5.01 9.64 -18.66
CA ALA A 193 -5.83 9.15 -19.76
C ALA A 193 -5.50 7.71 -20.16
N LEU A 194 -4.21 7.38 -20.32
CA LEU A 194 -3.77 6.02 -20.66
C LEU A 194 -4.04 5.04 -19.53
N PHE A 195 -3.73 5.41 -18.28
CA PHE A 195 -3.98 4.57 -17.11
C PHE A 195 -5.45 4.22 -16.97
N ARG A 196 -6.35 5.21 -17.09
CA ARG A 196 -7.79 4.99 -17.10
C ARG A 196 -8.19 3.95 -18.13
N ARG A 197 -7.70 4.08 -19.37
CA ARG A 197 -8.01 3.14 -20.45
C ARG A 197 -7.54 1.73 -20.10
N LEU A 198 -6.24 1.56 -19.83
CA LEU A 198 -5.63 0.26 -19.56
C LEU A 198 -6.28 -0.45 -18.36
N PHE A 199 -6.54 0.30 -17.29
CA PHE A 199 -7.16 -0.26 -16.10
C PHE A 199 -8.61 -0.68 -16.36
N LEU A 200 -9.42 0.15 -17.03
CA LEU A 200 -10.82 -0.20 -17.29
C LEU A 200 -10.97 -1.34 -18.30
N GLU A 201 -10.10 -1.42 -19.31
CA GLU A 201 -10.03 -2.55 -20.24
C GLU A 201 -9.67 -3.84 -19.50
N GLY A 202 -8.61 -3.83 -18.69
CA GLY A 202 -8.21 -4.98 -17.90
C GLY A 202 -9.28 -5.40 -16.88
N LEU A 203 -9.98 -4.45 -16.27
CA LEU A 203 -11.03 -4.74 -15.30
C LEU A 203 -12.25 -5.38 -15.98
N VAL A 204 -12.63 -4.92 -17.17
CA VAL A 204 -13.66 -5.57 -18.00
C VAL A 204 -13.23 -6.97 -18.42
N ALA A 205 -11.97 -7.17 -18.79
CA ALA A 205 -11.44 -8.50 -19.13
C ALA A 205 -11.49 -9.47 -17.93
N LEU A 206 -11.13 -9.00 -16.73
CA LEU A 206 -11.25 -9.79 -15.50
C LEU A 206 -12.71 -10.18 -15.21
N HIS A 207 -13.65 -9.24 -15.42
CA HIS A 207 -15.08 -9.51 -15.27
C HIS A 207 -15.56 -10.57 -16.27
N ALA A 208 -15.32 -10.35 -17.56
CA ALA A 208 -15.73 -11.26 -18.64
C ALA A 208 -15.10 -12.66 -18.50
N GLY A 209 -13.89 -12.74 -17.95
CA GLY A 209 -13.20 -14.01 -17.66
C GLY A 209 -13.62 -14.68 -16.35
N GLY A 210 -14.65 -14.19 -15.66
CA GLY A 210 -15.14 -14.75 -14.39
C GLY A 210 -14.12 -14.69 -13.25
N LYS A 211 -13.15 -13.76 -13.31
CA LYS A 211 -12.08 -13.60 -12.31
C LYS A 211 -12.46 -12.63 -11.19
N LEU A 212 -13.62 -11.99 -11.29
CA LEU A 212 -14.16 -11.13 -10.24
C LEU A 212 -15.33 -11.83 -9.56
N ALA A 213 -15.27 -11.87 -8.23
CA ALA A 213 -16.35 -12.31 -7.37
C ALA A 213 -17.12 -11.11 -6.83
N PHE A 214 -18.44 -11.26 -6.73
CA PHE A 214 -19.33 -10.23 -6.22
C PHE A 214 -20.29 -10.82 -5.19
N HIS A 215 -20.38 -10.17 -4.03
CA HIS A 215 -21.18 -10.63 -2.91
C HIS A 215 -22.00 -9.51 -2.27
N GLY A 216 -23.08 -9.88 -1.57
CA GLY A 216 -23.94 -8.94 -0.86
C GLY A 216 -24.53 -7.88 -1.78
N THR A 217 -24.39 -6.61 -1.39
CA THR A 217 -24.91 -5.46 -2.16
C THR A 217 -24.32 -5.34 -3.56
N LEU A 218 -23.15 -5.92 -3.82
CA LEU A 218 -22.49 -5.92 -5.13
C LEU A 218 -22.85 -7.12 -6.00
N ALA A 219 -23.62 -8.12 -5.51
CA ALA A 219 -23.89 -9.35 -6.26
C ALA A 219 -24.44 -9.10 -7.68
N HIS A 220 -25.26 -8.06 -7.84
CA HIS A 220 -25.80 -7.65 -9.13
C HIS A 220 -24.74 -7.27 -10.18
N LEU A 221 -23.52 -6.90 -9.76
CA LEU A 221 -22.40 -6.59 -10.64
C LEU A 221 -21.79 -7.82 -11.32
N ALA A 222 -22.21 -9.04 -10.95
CA ALA A 222 -21.88 -10.23 -11.73
C ALA A 222 -22.50 -10.19 -13.14
N ASP A 223 -23.65 -9.52 -13.31
CA ASP A 223 -24.26 -9.31 -14.62
C ASP A 223 -23.43 -8.32 -15.49
N PRO A 224 -23.04 -8.68 -16.72
CA PRO A 224 -22.23 -7.83 -17.59
C PRO A 224 -22.84 -6.46 -17.87
N ARG A 225 -24.17 -6.35 -17.99
CA ARG A 225 -24.84 -5.07 -18.28
C ARG A 225 -24.81 -4.16 -17.05
N ALA A 226 -25.06 -4.72 -15.87
CA ALA A 226 -24.94 -4.01 -14.59
C ALA A 226 -23.52 -3.52 -14.34
N PHE A 227 -22.52 -4.37 -14.62
CA PHE A 227 -21.11 -4.00 -14.50
C PHE A 227 -20.73 -2.87 -15.45
N ALA A 228 -21.15 -2.94 -16.72
CA ALA A 228 -20.92 -1.87 -17.68
C ALA A 228 -21.54 -0.53 -17.23
N ARG A 229 -22.76 -0.56 -16.68
CA ARG A 229 -23.41 0.63 -16.10
C ARG A 229 -22.65 1.18 -14.90
N HIS A 230 -22.15 0.31 -14.01
CA HIS A 230 -21.32 0.72 -12.87
C HIS A 230 -20.03 1.44 -13.31
N LEU A 231 -19.41 0.99 -14.42
CA LEU A 231 -18.19 1.61 -14.95
C LEU A 231 -18.43 2.86 -15.80
N ALA A 232 -19.66 3.09 -16.30
CA ALA A 232 -19.97 4.23 -17.16
C ALA A 232 -19.57 5.60 -16.55
N PRO A 233 -19.94 5.95 -15.30
CA PRO A 233 -19.49 7.22 -14.70
C PRO A 233 -17.98 7.26 -14.51
N VAL A 234 -17.35 6.12 -14.22
CA VAL A 234 -15.90 6.01 -14.00
C VAL A 234 -15.11 6.26 -15.30
N ARG A 235 -15.65 5.86 -16.45
CA ARG A 235 -15.09 6.12 -17.79
C ARG A 235 -15.07 7.61 -18.12
N ALA A 236 -16.14 8.32 -17.78
CA ALA A 236 -16.28 9.75 -18.06
C ALA A 236 -15.36 10.62 -17.19
N LYS A 237 -15.04 10.16 -15.97
CA LYS A 237 -14.17 10.89 -15.04
C LYS A 237 -12.75 11.06 -15.58
N ARG A 238 -12.14 12.19 -15.22
CA ARG A 238 -10.70 12.39 -15.34
C ARG A 238 -10.00 11.66 -14.20
N TRP A 239 -9.06 10.79 -14.53
CA TRP A 239 -8.24 10.08 -13.55
C TRP A 239 -7.00 10.90 -13.23
N VAL A 240 -6.74 11.06 -11.94
CA VAL A 240 -5.64 11.90 -11.44
C VAL A 240 -4.42 11.02 -11.21
N VAL A 241 -3.34 11.37 -11.89
CA VAL A 241 -1.99 10.89 -11.61
C VAL A 241 -1.20 12.06 -11.06
N TYR A 242 -0.51 11.82 -9.96
CA TYR A 242 0.39 12.80 -9.37
C TYR A 242 1.83 12.48 -9.76
N ALA A 243 2.63 13.48 -10.07
CA ALA A 243 4.06 13.33 -10.30
C ALA A 243 4.78 14.59 -9.80
N LYS A 244 5.74 14.44 -8.88
CA LYS A 244 6.59 15.55 -8.43
C LYS A 244 8.02 15.07 -8.12
N PRO A 245 9.02 15.96 -8.15
CA PRO A 245 10.28 15.71 -7.46
C PRO A 245 10.06 15.45 -5.96
N PRO A 246 10.80 14.54 -5.33
CA PRO A 246 10.69 14.30 -3.90
C PRO A 246 11.22 15.48 -3.09
N PHE A 247 10.43 15.97 -2.12
CA PHE A 247 10.77 17.16 -1.32
C PHE A 247 12.09 17.05 -0.53
N ALA A 248 12.48 15.83 -0.14
CA ALA A 248 13.66 15.58 0.69
C ALA A 248 14.56 14.48 0.07
N GLY A 249 14.55 14.37 -1.27
CA GLY A 249 15.32 13.37 -2.00
C GLY A 249 14.69 11.96 -2.03
N PRO A 250 15.23 11.06 -2.87
CA PRO A 250 14.69 9.71 -3.07
C PRO A 250 14.72 8.85 -1.81
N GLN A 251 15.72 9.01 -0.95
CA GLN A 251 15.84 8.26 0.31
C GLN A 251 14.68 8.54 1.26
N ALA A 252 14.19 9.79 1.31
CA ALA A 252 13.04 10.14 2.14
C ALA A 252 11.74 9.50 1.62
N VAL A 253 11.58 9.41 0.31
CA VAL A 253 10.45 8.69 -0.30
C VAL A 253 10.56 7.19 -0.02
N LEU A 254 11.73 6.58 -0.20
CA LEU A 254 11.93 5.16 0.14
C LEU A 254 11.67 4.90 1.62
N ALA A 255 12.14 5.76 2.53
CA ALA A 255 11.88 5.65 3.96
C ALA A 255 10.40 5.85 4.31
N TYR A 256 9.66 6.63 3.52
CA TYR A 256 8.21 6.70 3.60
C TYR A 256 7.58 5.39 3.12
N LEU A 257 7.95 4.90 1.94
CA LEU A 257 7.39 3.68 1.33
C LEU A 257 7.71 2.41 2.13
N SER A 258 8.88 2.31 2.74
CA SER A 258 9.29 1.16 3.56
C SER A 258 8.36 0.94 4.76
N ARG A 259 7.78 2.03 5.26
CA ARG A 259 6.77 1.95 6.32
C ARG A 259 5.50 1.27 5.81
N TYR A 260 5.12 1.40 4.55
CA TYR A 260 3.89 0.83 4.02
C TYR A 260 4.06 -0.55 3.37
N THR A 261 5.27 -0.90 2.94
CA THR A 261 5.56 -2.27 2.49
C THR A 261 5.40 -3.29 3.63
N HIS A 262 5.65 -2.86 4.87
CA HIS A 262 5.67 -3.75 6.03
C HIS A 262 4.82 -3.27 7.23
N ARG A 263 4.16 -2.10 7.21
CA ARG A 263 3.16 -1.75 8.24
C ARG A 263 1.73 -1.83 7.70
N VAL A 264 0.82 -2.10 8.63
CA VAL A 264 -0.63 -2.08 8.42
C VAL A 264 -1.20 -0.66 8.45
N ALA A 265 -2.52 -0.57 8.20
CA ALA A 265 -3.29 0.66 8.08
C ALA A 265 -3.08 1.68 9.21
N ILE A 266 -2.83 1.22 10.45
CA ILE A 266 -2.60 2.09 11.61
C ILE A 266 -1.36 1.66 12.40
N SER A 267 -0.52 2.63 12.77
CA SER A 267 0.58 2.41 13.72
C SER A 267 0.16 2.84 15.13
N SER A 268 0.66 2.18 16.18
CA SER A 268 0.35 2.55 17.57
C SER A 268 0.63 4.02 17.88
N ARG A 269 1.64 4.63 17.24
CA ARG A 269 1.95 6.07 17.42
C ARG A 269 0.85 7.03 16.96
N ARG A 270 -0.06 6.56 16.10
CA ARG A 270 -1.22 7.35 15.66
C ARG A 270 -2.32 7.33 16.72
N ILE A 271 -2.33 6.34 17.63
CA ILE A 271 -3.34 6.18 18.67
C ILE A 271 -2.96 7.04 19.88
N THR A 272 -3.82 7.98 20.24
CA THR A 272 -3.56 8.92 21.34
C THR A 272 -4.46 8.71 22.54
N ALA A 273 -5.64 8.14 22.34
CA ALA A 273 -6.54 7.78 23.44
C ALA A 273 -7.37 6.53 23.08
N PHE A 274 -7.75 5.79 24.12
CA PHE A 274 -8.74 4.72 24.07
C PHE A 274 -9.46 4.66 25.41
N ASP A 275 -10.77 4.87 25.42
CA ASP A 275 -11.61 4.90 26.64
C ASP A 275 -12.34 3.56 26.91
N GLY A 276 -11.99 2.50 26.16
CA GLY A 276 -12.69 1.22 26.18
C GLY A 276 -13.79 1.09 25.12
N ARG A 277 -14.23 2.19 24.51
CA ARG A 277 -15.28 2.22 23.47
C ARG A 277 -14.85 2.90 22.18
N ALA A 278 -14.15 4.03 22.28
CA ALA A 278 -13.71 4.86 21.18
C ALA A 278 -12.17 4.99 21.17
N VAL A 279 -11.61 5.07 19.96
CA VAL A 279 -10.18 5.28 19.73
C VAL A 279 -9.99 6.66 19.10
N THR A 280 -9.13 7.48 19.71
CA THR A 280 -8.68 8.74 19.11
C THR A 280 -7.36 8.50 18.40
N ALA A 281 -7.28 8.91 17.13
CA ALA A 281 -6.06 8.82 16.35
C ALA A 281 -5.79 10.07 15.49
N HIS A 282 -4.52 10.39 15.28
CA HIS A 282 -4.04 11.44 14.35
C HIS A 282 -3.82 10.87 12.95
#